data_AF-A0A9X2RXP1-F1
#
_entry.id   AF-A0A9X2RXP1-F1
#
_cell.length_a   1.000
_cell.length_b   1.000
_cell.length_c   1.000
_cell.angle_alpha   90.00
_cell.angle_beta   90.00
_cell.angle_gamma   90.00
#
_symmetry.space_group_name_H-M   'P 1'
#
loop_
_entity.id
_entity.type
_entity.pdbx_description
1 polymer ?
#
loop_
_entity_poly.entity_id
_entity_poly.type
_entity_poly.pdbx_seq_one_letter_code
_entity_poly.pdbx_strand_id
1 'polypeptide(L)'
;MAVPFGPVQRTRLLGEALGRALLALDRRVLLLGSGGLSHDPPLPTLEGAPPEVAARLIAGRQPTPEERAGRENRVRDAGLAVAAGKPGPRLNPDWDRAFLDLLAKGRLTATDTWTNAWITAEAGNSTHEVRTWLACYAALAAAGPYTMRSSFYRPIPEWIAGFGITIAETRRNP
;
A
#
# COMPACT_ATOMS: atom_id res chain seq x y z
N MET A 1 0.85 10.02 -4.10
CA MET A 1 -0.51 9.70 -4.61
C MET A 1 -1.39 10.95 -4.66
N ALA A 2 -2.44 10.94 -5.49
CA ALA A 2 -3.36 12.06 -5.61
C ALA A 2 -4.47 11.99 -4.54
N VAL A 3 -4.57 13.04 -3.73
CA VAL A 3 -5.71 13.32 -2.85
C VAL A 3 -6.90 13.87 -3.67
N PRO A 4 -8.15 13.76 -3.17
CA PRO A 4 -8.56 13.19 -1.89
C PRO A 4 -8.72 11.65 -1.91
N PHE A 5 -8.35 11.01 -0.79
CA PHE A 5 -8.66 9.60 -0.55
C PHE A 5 -10.01 9.45 0.16
N GLY A 6 -10.79 8.44 -0.23
CA GLY A 6 -11.96 8.03 0.55
C GLY A 6 -11.57 7.46 1.93
N PRO A 7 -12.53 7.38 2.88
CA PRO A 7 -12.29 6.77 4.19
C PRO A 7 -11.76 5.34 4.07
N VAL A 8 -10.86 4.93 4.98
CA VAL A 8 -10.27 3.58 5.00
C VAL A 8 -11.35 2.49 5.13
N GLN A 9 -12.37 2.74 5.96
CA GLN A 9 -13.54 1.89 6.09
C GLN A 9 -14.20 1.55 4.74
N ARG A 10 -14.28 2.52 3.81
CA ARG A 10 -14.91 2.29 2.50
C ARG A 10 -14.13 1.30 1.65
N THR A 11 -12.80 1.25 1.79
CA THR A 11 -11.96 0.23 1.16
C THR A 11 -12.26 -1.16 1.70
N ARG A 12 -12.36 -1.32 3.04
CA ARG A 12 -12.73 -2.61 3.65
C ARG A 12 -14.12 -3.06 3.18
N LEU A 13 -15.12 -2.19 3.26
CA LEU A 13 -16.49 -2.49 2.84
C LEU A 13 -16.60 -2.84 1.36
N LEU A 14 -15.81 -2.18 0.50
CA LEU A 14 -15.70 -2.54 -0.92
C LEU A 14 -15.16 -3.97 -1.08
N GLY A 15 -14.09 -4.31 -0.35
CA GLY A 15 -13.56 -5.67 -0.35
C GLY A 15 -14.60 -6.70 0.10
N GLU A 16 -15.34 -6.45 1.18
CA GLU A 16 -16.40 -7.36 1.62
C GLU A 16 -17.51 -7.55 0.58
N ALA A 17 -17.94 -6.47 -0.07
CA ALA A 17 -18.93 -6.54 -1.13
C ALA A 17 -18.41 -7.34 -2.34
N LEU A 18 -17.14 -7.13 -2.71
CA LEU A 18 -16.47 -7.90 -3.75
C LEU A 18 -16.41 -9.39 -3.38
N GLY A 19 -15.99 -9.73 -2.15
CA GLY A 19 -15.94 -11.12 -1.68
C GLY A 19 -17.29 -11.83 -1.78
N ARG A 20 -18.38 -11.18 -1.35
CA ARG A 20 -19.74 -11.72 -1.50
C ARG A 20 -20.14 -11.96 -2.97
N ALA A 21 -19.78 -11.04 -3.87
CA ALA A 21 -20.03 -11.22 -5.30
C ALA A 21 -19.20 -12.36 -5.89
N LEU A 22 -17.94 -12.52 -5.47
CA LEU A 22 -17.05 -13.58 -5.95
C LEU A 22 -17.50 -14.97 -5.51
N LEU A 23 -18.13 -15.12 -4.35
CA LEU A 23 -18.72 -16.40 -3.90
C LEU A 23 -19.82 -16.92 -4.83
N ALA A 24 -20.49 -16.02 -5.57
CA ALA A 24 -21.51 -16.41 -6.55
C ALA A 24 -20.88 -16.90 -7.88
N LEU A 25 -19.57 -16.70 -8.07
CA LEU A 25 -18.84 -17.26 -9.21
C LEU A 25 -18.49 -18.71 -8.86
N ASP A 26 -19.08 -19.68 -9.55
CA ASP A 26 -18.71 -21.10 -9.48
C ASP A 26 -17.32 -21.34 -10.11
N ARG A 27 -16.29 -20.71 -9.54
CA ARG A 27 -14.94 -20.56 -10.06
C ARG A 27 -13.93 -20.46 -8.91
N ARG A 28 -12.70 -20.88 -9.19
CA ARG A 28 -11.56 -20.60 -8.31
C ARG A 28 -11.07 -19.18 -8.57
N VAL A 29 -11.04 -18.35 -7.54
CA VAL A 29 -10.65 -16.94 -7.64
C VAL A 29 -9.33 -16.70 -6.91
N LEU A 30 -8.42 -15.98 -7.54
CA LEU A 30 -7.21 -15.42 -6.92
C LEU A 30 -7.39 -13.92 -6.78
N LEU A 31 -7.18 -13.40 -5.57
CA LEU A 31 -7.13 -11.97 -5.29
C LEU A 31 -5.67 -11.54 -5.17
N LEU A 32 -5.30 -10.47 -5.87
CA LEU A 32 -3.96 -9.89 -5.82
C LEU A 32 -4.06 -8.41 -5.45
N GLY A 33 -3.54 -8.08 -4.26
CA GLY A 33 -3.32 -6.70 -3.82
C GLY A 33 -1.84 -6.35 -3.95
N SER A 34 -1.54 -5.17 -4.49
CA SER A 34 -0.16 -4.72 -4.72
C SER A 34 0.05 -3.25 -4.32
N GLY A 35 1.31 -2.86 -4.21
CA GLY A 35 1.74 -1.57 -3.68
C GLY A 35 2.01 -1.60 -2.17
N GLY A 36 2.46 -0.48 -1.61
CA GLY A 36 2.93 -0.41 -0.21
C GLY A 36 4.31 -1.03 0.02
N LEU A 37 4.77 -1.25 1.26
CA LEU A 37 4.14 -0.89 2.54
C LEU A 37 4.49 0.57 2.94
N SER A 38 5.07 0.83 4.11
CA SER A 38 5.49 2.17 4.50
C SER A 38 6.57 2.70 3.56
N HIS A 39 6.27 3.81 2.89
CA HIS A 39 7.20 4.54 2.04
C HIS A 39 6.68 5.94 1.70
N ASP A 40 7.60 6.87 1.46
CA ASP A 40 7.25 8.22 1.00
C ASP A 40 8.29 8.80 0.02
N PRO A 41 8.55 8.17 -1.13
CA PRO A 41 9.54 8.67 -2.07
C PRO A 41 9.24 10.13 -2.45
N PRO A 42 10.27 10.95 -2.73
CA PRO A 42 10.12 12.36 -3.10
C PRO A 42 9.44 12.49 -4.47
N LEU A 43 8.11 12.38 -4.46
CA LEU A 43 7.26 12.47 -5.63
C LEU A 43 6.65 13.87 -5.70
N PRO A 44 6.63 14.50 -6.89
CA PRO A 44 5.92 15.76 -7.06
C PRO A 44 4.42 15.56 -6.80
N THR A 45 3.84 16.47 -6.02
CA THR A 45 2.40 16.55 -5.79
C THR A 45 1.74 17.32 -6.91
N LEU A 46 0.46 17.02 -7.21
CA LEU A 46 -0.30 17.77 -8.21
C LEU A 46 -0.73 19.15 -7.65
N GLU A 47 -1.08 19.18 -6.37
CA GLU A 47 -1.43 20.42 -5.67
C GLU A 47 -0.23 21.38 -5.63
N GLY A 48 -0.45 22.61 -6.09
CA GLY A 48 0.58 23.65 -6.18
C GLY A 48 1.64 23.43 -7.27
N ALA A 49 1.50 22.39 -8.10
CA ALA A 49 2.47 22.10 -9.15
C ALA A 49 2.44 23.18 -10.25
N PRO A 50 3.62 23.61 -10.75
CA PRO A 50 3.70 24.37 -11.99
C PRO A 50 2.98 23.66 -13.15
N PRO A 51 2.38 24.39 -14.12
CA PRO A 51 1.58 23.79 -15.19
C PRO A 51 2.28 22.67 -15.96
N GLU A 52 3.58 22.80 -16.21
CA GLU A 52 4.41 21.80 -16.87
C GLU A 52 4.60 20.53 -16.04
N VAL A 53 4.71 20.67 -14.71
CA VAL A 53 4.81 19.54 -13.78
C VAL A 53 3.46 18.84 -13.67
N ALA A 54 2.35 19.59 -13.57
CA ALA A 54 1.00 19.06 -13.54
C ALA A 54 0.66 18.28 -14.83
N ALA A 55 0.96 18.86 -16.00
CA ALA A 55 0.77 18.20 -17.29
C ALA A 55 1.56 16.89 -17.37
N ARG A 56 2.80 16.86 -16.88
CA ARG A 56 3.60 15.63 -16.82
C ARG A 56 3.05 14.61 -15.83
N LEU A 57 2.52 15.03 -14.68
CA LEU A 57 1.88 14.13 -13.72
C LEU A 57 0.60 13.48 -14.28
N ILE A 58 -0.16 14.21 -15.09
CA ILE A 58 -1.44 13.75 -15.66
C ILE A 58 -1.22 12.93 -16.95
N ALA A 59 -0.39 13.42 -17.87
CA ALA A 59 -0.25 12.88 -19.23
C ALA A 59 1.12 12.23 -19.51
N GLY A 60 2.12 12.43 -18.65
CA GLY A 60 3.50 11.94 -18.82
C GLY A 60 3.67 10.44 -18.51
N ARG A 61 2.86 9.60 -19.16
CA ARG A 61 2.84 8.13 -18.97
C ARG A 61 4.12 7.44 -19.45
N GLN A 62 4.88 8.07 -20.33
CA GLN A 62 6.10 7.52 -20.92
C GLN A 62 7.25 8.52 -20.76
N PRO A 63 7.89 8.58 -19.58
CA PRO A 63 9.08 9.40 -19.40
C PRO A 63 10.22 8.90 -20.29
N THR A 64 11.05 9.81 -20.77
CA THR A 64 12.28 9.45 -21.49
C THR A 64 13.23 8.66 -20.56
N PRO A 65 14.20 7.90 -21.12
CA PRO A 65 15.20 7.20 -20.31
C PRO A 65 15.97 8.13 -19.37
N GLU A 66 16.29 9.35 -19.81
CA GLU A 66 16.97 10.36 -19.00
C GLU A 66 16.10 10.88 -17.85
N GLU A 67 14.83 11.19 -18.11
CA GLU A 67 13.89 11.60 -17.06
C GLU A 67 13.67 10.49 -16.03
N ARG A 68 13.62 9.23 -16.47
CA ARG A 68 13.53 8.06 -15.60
C ARG A 68 14.78 7.95 -14.73
N ALA A 69 15.96 8.00 -15.32
CA ALA A 69 17.24 7.96 -14.59
C ALA A 69 17.35 9.11 -13.58
N GLY A 70 16.92 10.33 -13.93
CA GLY A 70 16.89 11.47 -13.02
C GLY A 70 15.89 11.32 -11.86
N ARG A 71 14.79 10.57 -12.04
CA ARG A 71 13.88 10.22 -10.93
C ARG A 71 14.50 9.15 -10.03
N GLU A 72 15.04 8.10 -10.63
CA GLU A 72 15.68 6.99 -9.91
C GLU A 72 16.87 7.48 -9.07
N ASN A 73 17.73 8.35 -9.63
CA ASN A 73 18.83 8.97 -8.91
C ASN A 73 18.36 9.78 -7.71
N ARG A 74 17.29 10.58 -7.84
CA ARG A 74 16.74 11.36 -6.71
C ARG A 74 16.23 10.47 -5.58
N VAL A 75 15.54 9.37 -5.90
CA VAL A 75 15.07 8.41 -4.90
C VAL A 75 16.25 7.73 -4.22
N ARG A 76 17.24 7.28 -5.00
CA ARG A 76 18.48 6.68 -4.48
C ARG A 76 19.22 7.62 -3.53
N ASP A 77 19.46 8.85 -3.96
CA ASP A 77 20.23 9.83 -3.19
C ASP A 77 19.49 10.20 -1.89
N ALA A 78 18.15 10.29 -1.93
CA ALA A 78 17.33 10.45 -0.74
C ALA A 78 17.43 9.24 0.21
N GLY A 79 17.42 8.02 -0.32
CA GLY A 79 17.56 6.81 0.48
C GLY A 79 18.91 6.67 1.16
N LEU A 80 20.00 6.97 0.43
CA LEU A 80 21.34 7.02 1.00
C LEU A 80 21.47 8.10 2.09
N ALA A 81 20.82 9.26 1.91
CA ALA A 81 20.78 10.30 2.92
C ALA A 81 20.08 9.84 4.22
N VAL A 82 18.93 9.17 4.11
CA VAL A 82 18.20 8.60 5.26
C VAL A 82 19.02 7.51 5.94
N ALA A 83 19.62 6.60 5.17
CA ALA A 83 20.49 5.55 5.71
C ALA A 83 21.70 6.12 6.47
N ALA A 84 22.18 7.30 6.07
CA ALA A 84 23.23 8.05 6.76
C ALA A 84 22.73 8.88 7.96
N GLY A 85 21.46 8.75 8.37
CA GLY A 85 20.89 9.42 9.54
C GLY A 85 20.39 10.84 9.29
N LYS A 86 20.30 11.29 8.03
CA LYS A 86 19.69 12.60 7.71
C LYS A 86 18.16 12.50 7.81
N PRO A 87 17.47 13.61 8.16
CA PRO A 87 16.03 13.69 8.00
C PRO A 87 15.65 13.39 6.55
N GLY A 88 14.61 12.59 6.34
CA GLY A 88 14.18 12.22 5.01
C GLY A 88 12.89 11.42 5.04
N PRO A 89 12.51 10.81 3.91
CA PRO A 89 11.17 10.27 3.77
C PRO A 89 10.92 9.04 4.65
N ARG A 90 9.65 8.83 5.00
CA ARG A 90 9.27 7.88 6.06
C ARG A 90 9.37 6.43 5.60
N LEU A 91 10.07 5.64 6.40
CA LEU A 91 10.03 4.18 6.47
C LEU A 91 9.70 3.82 7.92
N ASN A 92 8.62 3.07 8.15
CA ASN A 92 8.14 2.72 9.47
C ASN A 92 7.90 1.20 9.62
N PRO A 93 8.96 0.45 10.00
CA PRO A 93 8.86 -0.99 10.11
C PRO A 93 7.89 -1.50 11.19
N ASP A 94 7.62 -0.72 12.22
CA ASP A 94 6.68 -1.11 13.27
C ASP A 94 5.24 -0.98 12.79
N TRP A 95 4.93 0.09 12.04
CA TRP A 95 3.64 0.23 11.36
C TRP A 95 3.42 -0.90 10.36
N ASP A 96 4.43 -1.24 9.56
CA ASP A 96 4.36 -2.33 8.58
C ASP A 96 4.05 -3.67 9.24
N ARG A 97 4.78 -4.01 10.31
CA ARG A 97 4.54 -5.24 11.08
C ARG A 97 3.15 -5.26 11.70
N ALA A 98 2.68 -4.13 12.24
CA ALA A 98 1.35 -4.03 12.82
C ALA A 98 0.24 -4.22 11.77
N PHE A 99 0.42 -3.65 10.57
CA PHE A 99 -0.49 -3.86 9.45
C PHE A 99 -0.52 -5.33 9.01
N LEU A 100 0.65 -5.95 8.80
CA LEU A 100 0.73 -7.36 8.41
C LEU A 100 0.15 -8.31 9.48
N ASP A 101 0.35 -8.03 10.77
CA ASP A 101 -0.25 -8.78 11.88
C ASP A 101 -1.78 -8.64 11.91
N LEU A 102 -2.29 -7.43 11.65
CA LEU A 102 -3.73 -7.17 11.53
C LEU A 102 -4.34 -8.02 10.40
N LEU A 103 -3.66 -8.09 9.24
CA LEU A 103 -4.07 -8.95 8.13
C LEU A 103 -3.97 -10.43 8.50
N ALA A 104 -2.90 -10.88 9.16
CA ALA A 104 -2.75 -12.28 9.56
C ALA A 104 -3.84 -12.74 10.53
N LYS A 105 -4.25 -11.88 11.46
CA LYS A 105 -5.24 -12.18 12.50
C LYS A 105 -6.69 -11.89 12.09
N GLY A 106 -6.95 -11.38 10.87
CA GLY A 106 -8.30 -11.03 10.43
C GLY A 106 -8.92 -9.86 11.19
N ARG A 107 -8.12 -9.00 11.82
CA ARG A 107 -8.60 -7.86 12.63
C ARG A 107 -8.94 -6.63 11.76
N LEU A 108 -9.54 -6.87 10.60
CA LEU A 108 -9.68 -5.88 9.52
C LEU A 108 -10.52 -4.65 9.94
N THR A 109 -11.53 -4.83 10.79
CA THR A 109 -12.39 -3.74 11.30
C THR A 109 -11.64 -2.71 12.12
N ALA A 110 -10.46 -3.04 12.67
CA ALA A 110 -9.63 -2.07 13.37
C ALA A 110 -9.14 -0.93 12.44
N THR A 111 -9.19 -1.12 11.12
CA THR A 111 -8.85 -0.08 10.14
C THR A 111 -9.97 0.96 9.92
N ASP A 112 -11.17 0.74 10.46
CA ASP A 112 -12.31 1.63 10.25
C ASP A 112 -12.12 3.01 10.91
N THR A 113 -11.33 3.04 11.97
CA THR A 113 -11.00 4.27 12.71
C THR A 113 -9.77 4.99 12.15
N TRP A 114 -9.09 4.40 11.16
CA TRP A 114 -7.88 4.98 10.59
C TRP A 114 -8.22 6.19 9.73
N THR A 115 -7.57 7.31 10.02
CA THR A 115 -7.70 8.53 9.22
C THR A 115 -6.61 8.60 8.17
N ASN A 116 -6.90 9.29 7.06
CA ASN A 116 -5.91 9.46 5.99
C ASN A 116 -4.66 10.20 6.51
N ALA A 117 -4.88 11.22 7.34
CA ALA A 117 -3.84 12.02 7.96
C ALA A 117 -2.93 11.17 8.86
N TRP A 118 -3.51 10.28 9.67
CA TRP A 118 -2.75 9.38 10.53
C TRP A 118 -1.85 8.43 9.73
N ILE A 119 -2.38 7.78 8.69
CA ILE A 119 -1.56 6.89 7.83
C ILE A 119 -0.39 7.66 7.20
N THR A 120 -0.66 8.86 6.66
CA THR A 120 0.39 9.69 6.05
C THR A 120 1.44 10.14 7.07
N ALA A 121 1.02 10.47 8.29
CA ALA A 121 1.91 10.87 9.38
C ALA A 121 2.78 9.72 9.87
N GLU A 122 2.22 8.52 10.03
CA GLU A 122 2.94 7.37 10.56
C GLU A 122 3.82 6.68 9.53
N ALA A 123 3.32 6.51 8.31
CA ALA A 123 3.90 5.57 7.35
C ALA A 123 4.24 6.20 6.00
N GLY A 124 3.89 7.47 5.76
CA GLY A 124 4.18 8.16 4.50
C GLY A 124 3.01 8.23 3.54
N ASN A 125 3.03 9.21 2.64
CA ASN A 125 1.92 9.44 1.70
C ASN A 125 1.71 8.27 0.74
N SER A 126 2.78 7.55 0.36
CA SER A 126 2.66 6.46 -0.63
C SER A 126 2.15 5.14 -0.01
N THR A 127 2.02 5.08 1.31
CA THR A 127 1.48 3.92 2.04
C THR A 127 0.01 3.68 1.80
N HIS A 128 -0.77 4.66 1.33
CA HIS A 128 -2.19 4.46 1.02
C HIS A 128 -2.44 3.35 -0.02
N GLU A 129 -1.42 2.90 -0.75
CA GLU A 129 -1.50 1.74 -1.65
C GLU A 129 -1.88 0.44 -0.92
N VAL A 130 -1.58 0.30 0.37
CA VAL A 130 -1.99 -0.86 1.20
C VAL A 130 -3.51 -1.06 1.28
N ARG A 131 -4.29 -0.11 0.80
CA ARG A 131 -5.75 -0.25 0.62
C ARG A 131 -6.11 -1.39 -0.32
N THR A 132 -5.28 -1.69 -1.32
CA THR A 132 -5.50 -2.83 -2.22
C THR A 132 -5.40 -4.15 -1.45
N TRP A 133 -4.45 -4.25 -0.50
CA TRP A 133 -4.29 -5.38 0.40
C TRP A 133 -5.50 -5.50 1.32
N LEU A 134 -5.91 -4.40 1.96
CA LEU A 134 -7.09 -4.37 2.83
C LEU A 134 -8.35 -4.85 2.10
N ALA A 135 -8.57 -4.38 0.87
CA ALA A 135 -9.70 -4.83 0.05
C ALA A 135 -9.63 -6.33 -0.27
N CYS A 136 -8.45 -6.85 -0.64
CA CYS A 136 -8.27 -8.28 -0.91
C CYS A 136 -8.51 -9.14 0.32
N TYR A 137 -7.97 -8.76 1.48
CA TYR A 137 -8.16 -9.50 2.73
C TYR A 137 -9.61 -9.39 3.23
N ALA A 138 -10.28 -8.26 3.03
CA ALA A 138 -11.70 -8.12 3.36
C ALA A 138 -12.59 -8.98 2.44
N ALA A 139 -12.25 -9.09 1.16
CA ALA A 139 -12.91 -10.01 0.24
C ALA A 139 -12.69 -11.47 0.63
N LEU A 140 -11.46 -11.83 1.03
CA LEU A 140 -11.14 -13.16 1.53
C LEU A 140 -11.91 -13.49 2.82
N ALA A 141 -11.98 -12.55 3.76
CA ALA A 141 -12.71 -12.70 5.03
C ALA A 141 -14.22 -12.88 4.84
N ALA A 142 -14.79 -12.25 3.80
CA ALA A 142 -16.21 -12.41 3.46
C ALA A 142 -16.54 -13.83 2.96
N ALA A 143 -15.55 -14.58 2.47
CA ALA A 143 -15.69 -16.00 2.12
C ALA A 143 -15.59 -16.94 3.34
N GLY A 144 -15.29 -16.40 4.52
CA GLY A 144 -15.14 -17.14 5.77
C GLY A 144 -13.76 -16.93 6.40
N PRO A 145 -13.50 -17.60 7.54
CA PRO A 145 -12.21 -17.48 8.19
C PRO A 145 -11.06 -17.96 7.29
N TYR A 146 -9.92 -17.28 7.31
CA TYR A 146 -8.74 -17.66 6.54
C TYR A 146 -7.53 -17.91 7.44
N THR A 147 -6.49 -18.51 6.85
CA THR A 147 -5.19 -18.73 7.50
C THR A 147 -4.10 -18.12 6.65
N MET A 148 -3.16 -17.41 7.29
CA MET A 148 -1.93 -16.96 6.64
C MET A 148 -1.00 -18.16 6.43
N ARG A 149 -0.69 -18.48 5.17
CA ARG A 149 0.17 -19.60 4.77
C ARG A 149 1.64 -19.20 4.73
N SER A 150 1.92 -17.99 4.28
CA SER A 150 3.26 -17.41 4.32
C SER A 150 3.19 -15.90 4.50
N SER A 151 4.22 -15.36 5.13
CA SER A 151 4.44 -13.94 5.27
C SER A 151 5.95 -13.69 5.23
N PHE A 152 6.36 -12.70 4.45
CA PHE A 152 7.72 -12.18 4.46
C PHE A 152 7.65 -10.67 4.50
N TYR A 153 8.55 -10.09 5.28
CA TYR A 153 8.70 -8.65 5.40
C TYR A 153 10.17 -8.28 5.54
N ARG A 154 10.59 -7.24 4.79
CA ARG A 154 11.91 -6.64 4.93
C ARG A 154 11.84 -5.14 4.67
N PRO A 155 12.26 -4.29 5.63
CA PRO A 155 12.55 -2.90 5.32
C PRO A 155 13.84 -2.82 4.50
N ILE A 156 13.87 -1.94 3.51
CA ILE A 156 15.07 -1.60 2.75
C ILE A 156 15.29 -0.08 2.90
N PRO A 157 16.06 0.36 3.92
CA PRO A 157 16.31 1.77 4.19
C PRO A 157 16.87 2.54 3.00
N GLU A 158 17.74 1.92 2.20
CA GLU A 158 18.35 2.49 1.01
C GLU A 158 17.33 2.81 -0.09
N TRP A 159 16.17 2.15 -0.04
CA TRP A 159 15.04 2.38 -0.95
C TRP A 159 13.87 3.10 -0.28
N ILE A 160 14.00 3.41 1.03
CA ILE A 160 12.99 4.12 1.83
C ILE A 160 11.63 3.41 1.77
N ALA A 161 11.65 2.08 1.77
CA ALA A 161 10.43 1.30 1.58
C ALA A 161 10.43 -0.02 2.35
N GLY A 162 9.25 -0.37 2.87
CA GLY A 162 8.94 -1.69 3.41
C GLY A 162 8.46 -2.64 2.31
N PHE A 163 9.10 -3.80 2.18
CA PHE A 163 8.72 -4.83 1.22
C PHE A 163 8.02 -5.99 1.93
N GLY A 164 6.83 -6.33 1.46
CA GLY A 164 6.04 -7.42 2.01
C GLY A 164 5.52 -8.36 0.93
N ILE A 165 5.37 -9.63 1.27
CA ILE A 165 4.53 -10.59 0.55
C ILE A 165 3.79 -11.46 1.56
N THR A 166 2.50 -11.68 1.32
CA THR A 166 1.67 -12.55 2.12
C THR A 166 0.83 -13.45 1.24
N ILE A 167 0.64 -14.69 1.66
CA ILE A 167 -0.26 -15.65 1.01
C ILE A 167 -1.22 -16.15 2.08
N ALA A 168 -2.52 -16.03 1.82
CA ALA A 168 -3.57 -16.52 2.70
C ALA A 168 -4.61 -17.31 1.89
N GLU A 169 -5.26 -18.25 2.55
CA GLU A 169 -6.34 -19.06 1.97
C GLU A 169 -7.50 -19.20 2.95
N THR A 170 -8.73 -19.26 2.43
CA THR A 170 -9.91 -19.58 3.23
C THR A 170 -9.73 -20.95 3.89
N ARG A 171 -10.07 -21.07 5.17
CA ARG A 171 -10.18 -22.36 5.84
C ARG A 171 -11.35 -23.10 5.21
N ARG A 172 -11.06 -24.13 4.40
CA ARG A 172 -12.10 -25.06 3.97
C ARG A 172 -12.54 -25.85 5.20
N ASN A 173 -13.85 -25.88 5.48
CA ASN A 173 -14.36 -26.92 6.35
C ASN A 173 -14.09 -28.27 5.65
N PRO A 174 -13.56 -29.26 6.38
CA PRO A 174 -13.40 -30.61 5.85
C PRO A 174 -14.74 -31.23 5.45
#